data_AF-A0A940C8V6-F1
#
_entry.id   AF-A0A940C8V6-F1
#
_cell.length_a   1.000
_cell.length_b   1.000
_cell.length_c   1.000
_cell.angle_alpha   90.00
_cell.angle_beta   90.00
_cell.angle_gamma   90.00
#
_symmetry.space_group_name_H-M   'P 1'
#
loop_
_entity.id
_entity.type
_entity.pdbx_description
1 polymer ?
#
loop_
_entity_poly.entity_id
_entity_poly.type
_entity_poly.pdbx_seq_one_letter_code
_entity_poly.pdbx_strand_id
1 'polypeptide(L)'
;MGKEYVIQKYITGADIRRLRKLLKMTQREFAAFTGSAVRTVENWESKGDKISGPIVTLAEILLRKPELAQNLELPANDLKLRLWHMYENIVCTIIDVDEANRRVRALNYVDNPMYRAFGVNPEPDYEDYEEFLESRCFPRDRDKIKLELKRLDIPFFDPVMIIEKTQGRMAEDDFWIRIER
;
A
#
# COMPACT_ATOMS: atom_id res chain seq x y z
N MET A 1 -36.52 -4.89 12.25
CA MET A 1 -36.27 -5.83 11.15
C MET A 1 -34.82 -5.67 10.74
N GLY A 2 -33.99 -6.72 10.84
CA GLY A 2 -32.58 -6.65 10.45
C GLY A 2 -32.42 -6.57 8.93
N LYS A 3 -31.24 -6.15 8.46
CA LYS A 3 -30.89 -6.25 7.03
C LYS A 3 -30.62 -7.71 6.68
N GLU A 4 -31.14 -8.19 5.56
CA GLU A 4 -30.83 -9.50 4.99
C GLU A 4 -29.93 -9.33 3.76
N TYR A 5 -29.03 -10.30 3.53
CA TYR A 5 -28.05 -10.26 2.46
C TYR A 5 -28.14 -11.54 1.62
N VAL A 6 -28.15 -11.40 0.29
CA VAL A 6 -28.19 -12.53 -0.65
C VAL A 6 -26.77 -13.06 -0.87
N ILE A 7 -26.28 -13.83 0.10
CA ILE A 7 -24.94 -14.44 0.08
C ILE A 7 -25.10 -15.94 0.36
N GLN A 8 -24.30 -16.78 -0.30
CA GLN A 8 -24.28 -18.21 -0.01
C GLN A 8 -23.88 -18.47 1.45
N LYS A 9 -24.38 -19.55 2.05
CA LYS A 9 -23.99 -19.92 3.44
C LYS A 9 -22.60 -20.57 3.50
N TYR A 10 -22.16 -21.15 2.39
CA TYR A 10 -20.88 -21.83 2.26
C TYR A 10 -20.44 -21.81 0.79
N ILE A 11 -19.15 -22.05 0.56
CA ILE A 11 -18.55 -22.34 -0.74
C ILE A 11 -17.79 -23.66 -0.68
N THR A 12 -17.36 -24.16 -1.84
CA THR A 12 -16.60 -25.40 -1.95
C THR A 12 -15.14 -25.13 -2.30
N GLY A 13 -14.28 -26.14 -2.15
CA GLY A 13 -12.90 -26.07 -2.64
C GLY A 13 -12.79 -25.82 -4.14
N ALA A 14 -13.78 -26.23 -4.93
CA ALA A 14 -13.85 -25.94 -6.36
C ALA A 14 -14.11 -24.44 -6.62
N ASP A 15 -14.92 -23.78 -5.79
CA ASP A 15 -15.17 -22.34 -5.89
C ASP A 15 -13.93 -21.52 -5.55
N ILE A 16 -13.20 -21.88 -4.48
CA ILE A 16 -11.92 -21.26 -4.13
C ILE A 16 -10.92 -21.41 -5.28
N ARG A 17 -10.78 -22.63 -5.83
CA ARG A 17 -9.88 -22.90 -6.94
C ARG A 17 -10.25 -22.11 -8.20
N ARG A 18 -11.55 -21.96 -8.49
CA ARG A 18 -12.07 -21.14 -9.60
C ARG A 18 -11.72 -19.67 -9.39
N LEU A 19 -12.01 -19.12 -8.21
CA LEU A 19 -11.70 -17.73 -7.87
C LEU A 19 -10.20 -17.47 -7.96
N ARG A 20 -9.37 -18.31 -7.36
CA ARG A 20 -7.91 -18.15 -7.39
C ARG A 20 -7.37 -18.14 -8.83
N LYS A 21 -7.87 -19.02 -9.69
CA LYS A 21 -7.52 -19.03 -11.12
C LYS A 21 -8.01 -17.78 -11.85
N LEU A 22 -9.21 -17.29 -11.53
CA LEU A 22 -9.74 -16.03 -12.07
C LEU A 22 -8.84 -14.85 -11.72
N LEU A 23 -8.37 -14.80 -10.47
CA LEU A 23 -7.42 -13.80 -9.97
C LEU A 23 -5.96 -14.07 -10.40
N LYS A 24 -5.69 -15.16 -11.14
CA LYS A 24 -4.35 -15.58 -11.60
C LYS A 24 -3.32 -15.76 -10.48
N MET A 25 -3.76 -16.15 -9.28
CA MET A 25 -2.90 -16.33 -8.12
C MET A 25 -2.47 -17.79 -7.92
N THR A 26 -1.26 -17.99 -7.42
CA THR A 26 -0.83 -19.23 -6.76
C THR A 26 -1.56 -19.39 -5.41
N GLN A 27 -1.55 -20.59 -4.82
CA GLN A 27 -2.14 -20.79 -3.49
C GLN A 27 -1.48 -19.92 -2.43
N ARG A 28 -0.17 -19.68 -2.56
CA ARG A 28 0.60 -18.80 -1.66
C ARG A 28 0.20 -17.34 -1.80
N GLU A 29 0.05 -16.83 -3.03
CA GLU A 29 -0.40 -15.45 -3.26
C GLU A 29 -1.83 -15.24 -2.78
N PHE A 30 -2.73 -16.20 -3.07
CA PHE A 30 -4.11 -16.13 -2.58
C PHE A 30 -4.19 -16.19 -1.05
N ALA A 31 -3.33 -17.00 -0.41
CA ALA A 31 -3.22 -17.03 1.04
C ALA A 31 -2.76 -15.68 1.61
N ALA A 32 -1.72 -15.06 1.03
CA ALA A 32 -1.26 -13.74 1.42
C ALA A 32 -2.36 -12.67 1.24
N PHE A 33 -3.02 -12.66 0.08
CA PHE A 33 -4.11 -11.74 -0.24
C PHE A 33 -5.29 -11.85 0.74
N THR A 34 -5.66 -13.07 1.11
CA THR A 34 -6.78 -13.32 2.05
C THR A 34 -6.37 -13.28 3.53
N GLY A 35 -5.10 -12.99 3.85
CA GLY A 35 -4.59 -13.02 5.23
C GLY A 35 -4.67 -14.39 5.89
N SER A 36 -4.62 -15.47 5.10
CA SER A 36 -4.74 -16.85 5.56
C SER A 36 -3.39 -17.58 5.49
N ALA A 37 -3.22 -18.65 6.27
CA ALA A 37 -2.08 -19.55 6.12
C ALA A 37 -2.19 -20.34 4.80
N VAL A 38 -1.06 -20.62 4.14
CA VAL A 38 -1.03 -21.40 2.88
C VAL A 38 -1.72 -22.75 3.05
N ARG A 39 -1.46 -23.43 4.17
CA ARG A 39 -2.09 -24.71 4.53
C ARG A 39 -3.61 -24.63 4.62
N THR A 40 -4.16 -23.46 5.01
CA THR A 40 -5.62 -23.25 5.03
C THR A 40 -6.18 -23.26 3.61
N VAL A 41 -5.53 -22.58 2.66
CA VAL A 41 -5.93 -22.58 1.25
C VAL A 41 -5.78 -23.96 0.62
N GLU A 42 -4.68 -24.68 0.92
CA GLU A 42 -4.48 -26.06 0.47
C GLU A 42 -5.59 -26.99 0.99
N ASN A 43 -5.95 -26.86 2.26
CA ASN A 43 -7.03 -27.62 2.89
C ASN A 43 -8.38 -27.29 2.25
N TRP A 44 -8.68 -26.00 2.01
CA TRP A 44 -9.89 -25.57 1.32
C TRP A 44 -10.01 -26.20 -0.06
N GLU A 45 -8.94 -26.17 -0.87
CA GLU A 45 -8.98 -26.69 -2.23
C GLU A 45 -8.94 -28.22 -2.34
N SER A 46 -8.41 -28.91 -1.32
CA SER A 46 -8.22 -30.37 -1.34
C SER A 46 -9.34 -31.15 -0.66
N LYS A 47 -10.02 -30.55 0.32
CA LYS A 47 -11.12 -31.20 1.03
C LYS A 47 -12.46 -30.94 0.33
N GLY A 48 -13.31 -31.96 0.28
CA GLY A 48 -14.68 -31.85 -0.24
C GLY A 48 -15.67 -31.18 0.72
N ASP A 49 -15.18 -30.59 1.81
CA ASP A 49 -15.99 -30.03 2.88
C ASP A 49 -16.54 -28.65 2.52
N LYS A 50 -17.63 -28.26 3.19
CA LYS A 50 -18.20 -26.92 3.09
C LYS A 50 -17.29 -25.91 3.80
N ILE A 51 -16.91 -24.86 3.09
CA ILE A 51 -16.13 -23.74 3.63
C ILE A 51 -17.10 -22.63 4.01
N SER A 52 -17.03 -22.16 5.25
CA SER A 52 -17.89 -21.11 5.81
C SER A 52 -17.07 -19.96 6.40
N GLY A 53 -17.74 -18.90 6.84
CA GLY A 53 -17.10 -17.72 7.44
C GLY A 53 -16.89 -16.57 6.45
N PRO A 54 -16.10 -15.56 6.83
CA PRO A 54 -15.95 -14.31 6.05
C PRO A 54 -15.45 -14.51 4.62
N ILE A 55 -14.68 -15.58 4.38
CA ILE A 55 -14.18 -15.92 3.04
C ILE A 55 -15.30 -16.14 2.02
N VAL A 56 -16.49 -16.57 2.47
CA VAL A 56 -17.66 -16.76 1.58
C VAL A 56 -18.10 -15.43 0.98
N THR A 57 -18.21 -14.40 1.82
CA THR A 57 -18.57 -13.05 1.38
C THR A 57 -17.48 -12.44 0.51
N LEU A 58 -16.21 -12.57 0.90
CA LEU A 58 -15.09 -12.07 0.11
C LEU A 58 -15.04 -12.72 -1.28
N ALA A 59 -15.21 -14.04 -1.34
CA ALA A 59 -15.24 -14.78 -2.60
C ALA A 59 -16.39 -14.34 -3.50
N GLU A 60 -17.59 -14.14 -2.94
CA GLU A 60 -18.75 -13.63 -3.69
C GLU A 60 -18.48 -12.24 -4.28
N ILE A 61 -17.86 -11.33 -3.51
CA ILE A 61 -17.50 -9.99 -3.97
C ILE A 61 -16.49 -10.08 -5.12
N LEU A 62 -15.41 -10.85 -4.95
CA LEU A 62 -14.33 -10.94 -5.93
C LEU A 62 -14.71 -11.73 -7.19
N LEU A 63 -15.66 -12.66 -7.11
CA LEU A 63 -16.22 -13.31 -8.28
C LEU A 63 -17.03 -12.33 -9.14
N ARG A 64 -17.65 -11.31 -8.52
CA ARG A 64 -18.41 -10.26 -9.22
C ARG A 64 -17.53 -9.10 -9.68
N LYS A 65 -16.48 -8.79 -8.92
CA LYS A 65 -15.58 -7.65 -9.10
C LYS A 65 -14.11 -8.08 -8.93
N PRO A 66 -13.56 -8.91 -9.84
CA PRO A 66 -12.20 -9.41 -9.74
C PRO A 66 -11.14 -8.30 -9.83
N GLU A 67 -11.47 -7.17 -10.46
CA GLU A 67 -10.61 -5.98 -10.57
C GLU A 67 -10.21 -5.40 -9.20
N LEU A 68 -11.01 -5.63 -8.15
CA LEU A 68 -10.67 -5.17 -6.80
C LEU A 68 -9.37 -5.79 -6.27
N ALA A 69 -9.06 -7.04 -6.66
CA ALA A 69 -7.80 -7.66 -6.27
C ALA A 69 -6.62 -6.99 -6.98
N GLN A 70 -6.77 -6.69 -8.27
CA GLN A 70 -5.73 -6.05 -9.10
C GLN A 70 -5.42 -4.63 -8.60
N ASN A 71 -6.44 -3.89 -8.17
CA ASN A 71 -6.28 -2.55 -7.60
C ASN A 71 -5.49 -2.54 -6.26
N LEU A 72 -5.33 -3.69 -5.62
CA LEU A 72 -4.57 -3.85 -4.38
C LEU A 72 -3.17 -4.44 -4.62
N GLU A 73 -2.83 -4.79 -5.86
CA GLU A 73 -1.51 -5.32 -6.19
C GLU A 73 -0.45 -4.23 -6.03
N LEU A 74 0.69 -4.62 -5.47
CA LEU A 74 1.88 -3.76 -5.47
C LEU A 74 2.52 -3.78 -6.85
N PRO A 75 2.96 -2.63 -7.38
CA PRO A 75 3.73 -2.62 -8.61
C PRO A 75 5.06 -3.35 -8.38
N ALA A 76 5.59 -3.96 -9.43
CA ALA A 76 6.95 -4.48 -9.40
C ALA A 76 7.91 -3.36 -9.03
N ASN A 77 8.80 -3.60 -8.05
CA ASN A 77 9.80 -2.62 -7.67
C ASN A 77 11.02 -2.74 -8.58
N ASP A 78 10.95 -2.11 -9.76
CA ASP A 78 12.07 -2.04 -10.70
C ASP A 78 12.99 -0.83 -10.44
N LEU A 79 12.57 0.09 -9.58
CA LEU A 79 13.33 1.26 -9.16
C LEU A 79 13.95 1.01 -7.77
N LYS A 80 15.10 1.63 -7.48
CA LYS A 80 15.94 1.23 -6.34
C LYS A 80 15.38 1.66 -4.99
N LEU A 81 14.50 2.64 -4.97
CA LEU A 81 13.96 3.24 -3.76
C LEU A 81 12.43 3.21 -3.85
N ARG A 82 11.77 2.70 -2.81
CA ARG A 82 10.32 2.68 -2.68
C ARG A 82 9.88 3.42 -1.42
N LEU A 83 9.04 4.42 -1.58
CA LEU A 83 8.39 5.13 -0.47
C LEU A 83 6.94 4.68 -0.36
N TRP A 84 6.53 4.37 0.86
CA TRP A 84 5.15 4.13 1.21
C TRP A 84 4.64 5.36 1.93
N HIS A 85 3.81 6.16 1.26
CA HIS A 85 3.07 7.24 1.90
C HIS A 85 1.83 6.67 2.59
N MET A 86 1.79 6.83 3.90
CA MET A 86 0.84 6.18 4.80
C MET A 86 -0.02 7.23 5.51
N TYR A 87 -1.29 6.92 5.73
CA TYR A 87 -2.14 7.61 6.71
C TYR A 87 -2.57 6.60 7.77
N GLU A 88 -2.17 6.79 9.02
CA GLU A 88 -2.29 5.77 10.06
C GLU A 88 -1.74 4.41 9.58
N ASN A 89 -2.62 3.41 9.36
CA ASN A 89 -2.29 2.07 8.88
C ASN A 89 -2.68 1.83 7.41
N ILE A 90 -3.17 2.86 6.72
CA ILE A 90 -3.63 2.79 5.33
C ILE A 90 -2.49 3.21 4.41
N VAL A 91 -2.19 2.37 3.42
CA VAL A 91 -1.29 2.74 2.32
C VAL A 91 -2.04 3.69 1.40
N CYS A 92 -1.55 4.91 1.25
CA CYS A 92 -2.18 5.90 0.40
C CYS A 92 -1.55 5.95 -0.99
N THR A 93 -0.22 6.03 -1.05
CA THR A 93 0.54 6.10 -2.31
C THR A 93 1.82 5.30 -2.18
N ILE A 94 2.13 4.49 -3.19
CA ILE A 94 3.45 3.89 -3.39
C ILE A 94 4.20 4.75 -4.40
N ILE A 95 5.43 5.14 -4.07
CA ILE A 95 6.27 6.00 -4.90
C ILE A 95 7.59 5.27 -5.13
N ASP A 96 7.81 4.85 -6.37
CA ASP A 96 9.04 4.18 -6.80
C ASP A 96 9.95 5.20 -7.49
N VAL A 97 11.22 5.22 -7.10
CA VAL A 97 12.18 6.26 -7.49
C VAL A 97 13.51 5.66 -7.93
N ASP A 98 14.02 6.16 -9.06
CA ASP A 98 15.40 5.99 -9.50
C ASP A 98 16.08 7.35 -9.54
N GLU A 99 16.79 7.66 -8.45
CA GLU A 99 17.46 8.93 -8.23
C GLU A 99 18.56 9.21 -9.28
N ALA A 100 19.22 8.16 -9.77
CA ALA A 100 20.33 8.32 -10.72
C ALA A 100 19.83 8.77 -12.10
N ASN A 101 18.67 8.28 -12.52
CA ASN A 101 18.05 8.62 -13.80
C ASN A 101 16.93 9.66 -13.68
N ARG A 102 16.70 10.20 -12.48
CA ARG A 102 15.59 11.12 -12.16
C ARG A 102 14.23 10.60 -12.65
N ARG A 103 13.90 9.34 -12.33
CA ARG A 103 12.60 8.74 -12.69
C ARG A 103 11.76 8.49 -11.45
N VAL A 104 10.48 8.82 -11.54
CA VAL A 104 9.47 8.61 -10.49
C VAL A 104 8.27 7.89 -11.07
N ARG A 105 7.66 7.02 -10.28
CA ARG A 105 6.35 6.43 -10.57
C ARG A 105 5.55 6.39 -9.29
N ALA A 106 4.33 6.93 -9.32
CA ALA A 106 3.42 6.87 -8.19
C ALA A 106 2.20 6.02 -8.51
N LEU A 107 1.72 5.26 -7.54
CA LEU A 107 0.46 4.54 -7.61
C LEU A 107 -0.36 4.80 -6.35
N ASN A 108 -1.58 5.29 -6.53
CA ASN A 108 -2.50 5.66 -5.44
C ASN A 108 -3.47 4.52 -5.12
N TYR A 109 -3.64 4.24 -3.83
CA TYR A 109 -4.53 3.19 -3.28
C TYR A 109 -5.75 3.75 -2.55
N VAL A 110 -5.94 5.07 -2.60
CA VAL A 110 -7.06 5.78 -1.98
C VAL A 110 -7.71 6.73 -2.97
N ASP A 111 -9.03 6.84 -2.90
CA ASP A 111 -9.82 7.69 -3.80
C ASP A 111 -9.74 9.18 -3.45
N ASN A 112 -9.56 9.51 -2.16
CA ASN A 112 -9.54 10.90 -1.72
C ASN A 112 -8.18 11.56 -2.06
N PRO A 113 -8.16 12.62 -2.90
CA PRO A 113 -6.91 13.31 -3.25
C PRO A 113 -6.14 13.87 -2.06
N MET A 114 -6.83 14.26 -0.98
CA MET A 114 -6.17 14.80 0.23
C MET A 114 -5.25 13.81 0.95
N TYR A 115 -5.38 12.52 0.63
CA TYR A 115 -4.58 11.46 1.24
C TYR A 115 -3.44 11.01 0.32
N ARG A 116 -3.45 11.42 -0.95
CA ARG A 116 -2.46 11.02 -1.95
C ARG A 116 -1.24 11.91 -1.84
N ALA A 117 -0.05 11.34 -2.02
CA ALA A 117 1.21 12.09 -1.94
C ALA A 117 1.26 13.30 -2.90
N PHE A 118 0.67 13.16 -4.09
CA PHE A 118 0.67 14.19 -5.15
C PHE A 118 -0.73 14.74 -5.46
N GLY A 119 -1.67 14.61 -4.51
CA GLY A 119 -3.02 15.16 -4.66
C GLY A 119 -3.75 14.61 -5.88
N VAL A 120 -4.09 15.51 -6.82
CA VAL A 120 -4.80 15.16 -8.07
C VAL A 120 -3.86 14.75 -9.21
N ASN A 121 -2.54 14.90 -9.06
CA ASN A 121 -1.56 14.52 -10.07
C ASN A 121 -1.28 13.00 -9.99
N PRO A 122 -1.69 12.19 -11.00
CA PRO A 122 -1.49 10.75 -10.97
C PRO A 122 -0.11 10.32 -11.51
N GLU A 123 0.58 11.19 -12.26
CA GLU A 123 1.84 10.91 -12.95
C GLU A 123 2.87 11.99 -12.60
N PRO A 124 3.36 12.01 -11.34
CA PRO A 124 4.32 13.02 -10.91
C PRO A 124 5.66 12.85 -11.64
N ASP A 125 6.33 13.98 -11.89
CA ASP A 125 7.71 13.99 -12.34
C ASP A 125 8.69 13.98 -11.15
N TYR A 126 9.98 14.20 -11.44
CA TYR A 126 10.99 14.16 -10.38
C TYR A 126 10.97 15.42 -9.52
N GLU A 127 10.59 16.56 -10.09
CA GLU A 127 10.45 17.83 -9.39
C GLU A 127 9.28 17.76 -8.40
N ASP A 128 8.14 17.19 -8.79
CA ASP A 128 7.00 16.88 -7.91
C ASP A 128 7.43 16.03 -6.70
N TYR A 129 8.29 15.03 -6.93
CA TYR A 129 8.86 14.18 -5.89
C TYR A 129 9.76 14.96 -4.93
N GLU A 130 10.66 15.80 -5.45
CA GLU A 130 11.53 16.65 -4.63
C GLU A 130 10.70 17.60 -3.74
N GLU A 131 9.65 18.21 -4.30
CA GLU A 131 8.71 19.05 -3.56
C GLU A 131 7.95 18.25 -2.48
N PHE A 132 7.48 17.05 -2.81
CA PHE A 132 6.80 16.17 -1.86
C PHE A 132 7.72 15.83 -0.67
N LEU A 133 8.97 15.42 -0.90
CA LEU A 133 9.90 15.14 0.19
C LEU A 133 10.15 16.36 1.07
N GLU A 134 10.33 17.54 0.44
CA GLU A 134 10.57 18.78 1.18
C GLU A 134 9.36 19.17 2.03
N SER A 135 8.14 18.94 1.54
CA SER A 135 6.90 19.17 2.29
C SER A 135 6.77 18.31 3.55
N ARG A 136 7.47 17.17 3.60
CA ARG A 136 7.51 16.25 4.75
C ARG A 136 8.72 16.46 5.66
N CYS A 137 9.42 17.58 5.47
CA CYS A 137 10.53 18.02 6.31
C CYS A 137 10.17 19.31 7.04
N PHE A 138 10.95 19.66 8.06
CA PHE A 138 10.88 21.00 8.63
C PHE A 138 11.41 22.05 7.63
N PRO A 139 10.93 23.31 7.67
CA PRO A 139 11.34 24.33 6.70
C PRO A 139 12.85 24.60 6.70
N ARG A 140 13.42 24.84 5.51
CA ARG A 140 14.86 25.12 5.33
C ARG A 140 15.32 26.43 5.98
N ASP A 141 14.43 27.40 6.08
CA ASP A 141 14.64 28.72 6.67
C ASP A 141 14.32 28.77 8.17
N ARG A 142 13.98 27.63 8.78
CA ARG A 142 13.68 27.54 10.21
C ARG A 142 14.84 28.02 11.06
N ASP A 143 14.54 28.85 12.06
CA ASP A 143 15.54 29.24 13.07
C ASP A 143 16.16 28.00 13.74
N LYS A 144 17.47 28.04 13.98
CA LYS A 144 18.26 26.94 14.59
C LYS A 144 18.26 25.62 13.82
N ILE A 145 18.08 25.63 12.50
CA ILE A 145 18.18 24.44 11.65
C ILE A 145 19.42 23.56 11.93
N LYS A 146 20.59 24.17 12.16
CA LYS A 146 21.84 23.45 12.48
C LYS A 146 21.73 22.62 13.75
N LEU A 147 20.95 23.07 14.73
CA LEU A 147 20.72 22.33 15.97
C LEU A 147 19.80 21.14 15.74
N GLU A 148 18.75 21.30 14.93
CA GLU A 148 17.85 20.18 14.58
C GLU A 148 18.57 19.12 13.75
N LEU A 149 19.34 19.50 12.73
CA LEU A 149 20.17 18.57 11.96
C LEU A 149 21.16 17.81 12.86
N LYS A 150 21.79 18.50 13.82
CA LYS A 150 22.67 17.87 14.81
C LYS A 150 21.92 16.89 15.73
N ARG A 151 20.68 17.18 16.10
CA ARG A 151 19.84 16.27 16.91
C ARG A 151 19.46 15.00 16.14
N LEU A 152 19.22 15.12 14.84
CA LEU A 152 18.91 14.00 13.96
C LEU A 152 20.14 13.21 13.51
N ASP A 153 21.35 13.70 13.83
CA ASP A 153 22.63 13.16 13.37
C ASP A 153 22.74 13.15 11.83
N ILE A 154 22.40 14.29 11.21
CA ILE A 154 22.43 14.50 9.77
C ILE A 154 23.41 15.64 9.44
N PRO A 155 24.33 15.47 8.48
CA PRO A 155 25.40 16.44 8.19
C PRO A 155 24.93 17.72 7.49
N PHE A 156 23.87 17.64 6.68
CA PHE A 156 23.29 18.75 5.93
C PHE A 156 21.80 18.51 5.70
N PHE A 157 21.08 19.51 5.22
CA PHE A 157 19.66 19.33 4.93
C PHE A 157 19.48 18.45 3.69
N ASP A 158 19.11 17.19 3.93
CA ASP A 158 18.78 16.19 2.93
C ASP A 158 17.39 15.62 3.26
N PRO A 159 16.37 15.83 2.41
CA PRO A 159 15.01 15.40 2.70
C PRO A 159 14.88 13.90 2.95
N VAL A 160 15.60 13.06 2.19
CA VAL A 160 15.54 11.59 2.34
C VAL A 160 16.10 11.19 3.71
N MET A 161 17.27 11.71 4.11
CA MET A 161 17.85 11.42 5.44
C MET A 161 16.95 11.93 6.57
N ILE A 162 16.34 13.10 6.41
CA ILE A 162 15.41 13.65 7.40
C ILE A 162 14.20 12.73 7.55
N ILE A 163 13.61 12.28 6.44
CA ILE A 163 12.48 11.36 6.45
C ILE A 163 12.89 9.99 7.03
N GLU A 164 14.09 9.48 6.75
CA GLU A 164 14.57 8.24 7.38
C GLU A 164 14.62 8.34 8.92
N LYS A 165 14.95 9.52 9.47
CA LYS A 165 15.02 9.75 10.92
C LYS A 165 13.66 10.07 11.55
N THR A 166 12.78 10.73 10.81
CA THR A 166 11.51 11.30 11.34
C THR A 166 10.26 10.56 10.86
N GLN A 167 10.42 9.67 9.89
CA GLN A 167 9.35 9.09 9.07
C GLN A 167 8.51 10.14 8.33
N GLY A 168 9.05 11.36 8.16
CA GLY A 168 8.31 12.47 7.56
C GLY A 168 7.01 12.79 8.29
N ARG A 169 6.96 12.63 9.62
CA ARG A 169 5.78 12.94 10.45
C ARG A 169 5.70 14.42 10.75
N MET A 170 4.50 14.99 10.68
CA MET A 170 4.22 16.39 10.99
C MET A 170 3.26 16.49 12.18
N ALA A 171 3.27 17.62 12.90
CA ALA A 171 2.50 17.76 14.14
C ALA A 171 0.97 17.85 13.92
N GLU A 172 0.54 18.25 12.72
CA GLU A 172 -0.85 18.56 12.40
C GLU A 172 -1.52 17.47 11.53
N ASP A 173 -0.83 16.36 11.27
CA ASP A 173 -1.38 15.24 10.50
C ASP A 173 -0.88 13.87 10.99
N ASP A 174 -1.58 12.82 10.56
CA ASP A 174 -1.25 11.42 10.85
C ASP A 174 -0.52 10.74 9.68
N PHE A 175 0.03 11.53 8.75
CA PHE A 175 0.78 11.01 7.61
C PHE A 175 2.21 10.66 8.01
N TRP A 176 2.73 9.60 7.39
CA TRP A 176 4.12 9.20 7.56
C TRP A 176 4.61 8.41 6.35
N ILE A 177 5.92 8.27 6.23
CA ILE A 177 6.60 7.62 5.11
C ILE A 177 7.43 6.44 5.63
N ARG A 178 7.27 5.28 5.00
CA ARG A 178 8.21 4.15 5.12
C ARG A 178 9.08 4.09 3.87
N ILE A 179 10.39 4.10 4.05
CA ILE A 179 11.36 3.94 2.96
C ILE A 179 11.83 2.49 2.92
N GLU A 180 11.85 1.91 1.72
CA GLU A 180 12.42 0.60 1.39
C GLU A 180 13.51 0.78 0.32
N ARG A 181 14.67 0.19 0.55
CA ARG A 181 15.86 0.20 -0.31
C ARG A 181 16.24 -1.22 -0.71
#